data_AF-A0A3L7PIH4-F1
#
_entry.id   AF-A0A3L7PIH4-F1
#
_cell.length_a   1.000
_cell.length_b   1.000
_cell.length_c   1.000
_cell.angle_alpha   90.00
_cell.angle_beta   90.00
_cell.angle_gamma   90.00
#
_symmetry.space_group_name_H-M   'P 1'
#
loop_
_entity.id
_entity.type
_entity.pdbx_description
1 polymer ?
#
loop_
_entity_poly.entity_id
_entity_poly.type
_entity_poly.pdbx_seq_one_letter_code
_entity_poly.pdbx_strand_id
1 'polypeptide(L)'
;QQDTLNDNMLAVLSYPRALATVKSSGLEVDGGARRHFVVCGTEGTLHIEPLDATKSVRLTLSKERGKYKKGHQDVPVEPYERYVGDAADFAKVIRSEKMFDWSPMHDLAVQETVLKASGCPTDR
;
A
#
# COMPACT_ATOMS: atom_id res chain seq x y z
N GLN A 1 21.82 -20.21 -10.19
CA GLN A 1 22.93 -19.53 -9.49
C GLN A 1 22.35 -19.07 -8.17
N GLN A 2 23.02 -19.32 -7.04
CA GLN A 2 22.51 -18.88 -5.74
C GLN A 2 23.10 -17.51 -5.46
N ASP A 3 22.28 -16.47 -5.49
CA ASP A 3 22.68 -15.12 -5.14
C ASP A 3 22.51 -14.89 -3.62
N THR A 4 22.80 -13.66 -3.17
CA THR A 4 22.72 -13.25 -1.77
C THR A 4 21.46 -12.44 -1.47
N LEU A 5 20.46 -12.44 -2.37
CA LEU A 5 19.24 -11.68 -2.18
C LEU A 5 18.31 -12.41 -1.22
N ASN A 6 17.58 -11.63 -0.42
CA ASN A 6 16.54 -12.19 0.43
C ASN A 6 15.25 -12.32 -0.37
N ASP A 7 14.96 -13.54 -0.81
CA ASP A 7 13.81 -13.84 -1.68
C ASP A 7 12.45 -13.78 -0.97
N ASN A 8 12.42 -13.92 0.37
CA ASN A 8 11.21 -13.85 1.18
C ASN A 8 11.47 -13.06 2.44
N MET A 9 10.74 -11.96 2.61
CA MET A 9 10.90 -11.04 3.73
C MET A 9 9.56 -10.71 4.36
N LEU A 10 9.58 -10.51 5.67
CA LEU A 10 8.46 -10.02 6.46
C LEU A 10 8.96 -8.96 7.44
N ALA A 11 8.36 -7.78 7.41
CA ALA A 11 8.56 -6.74 8.39
C ALA A 11 7.26 -6.49 9.17
N VAL A 12 7.39 -6.28 10.48
CA VAL A 12 6.28 -5.86 11.36
C VAL A 12 6.59 -4.46 11.87
N LEU A 13 5.73 -3.51 11.54
CA LEU A 13 5.83 -2.12 11.96
C LEU A 13 4.79 -1.90 13.07
N SER A 14 5.28 -1.49 14.24
CA SER A 14 4.44 -1.21 15.40
C SER A 14 4.16 0.28 15.52
N TYR A 15 2.89 0.64 15.59
CA TYR A 15 2.41 1.99 15.84
C TYR A 15 1.61 2.02 17.15
N PRO A 16 1.45 3.19 17.80
CA PRO A 16 0.73 3.27 19.08
C PRO A 16 -0.70 2.69 19.06
N ARG A 17 -1.34 2.64 17.88
CA ARG A 17 -2.74 2.19 17.72
C ARG A 17 -2.94 1.20 16.57
N ALA A 18 -1.86 0.68 15.98
CA ALA A 18 -1.96 -0.22 14.84
C ALA A 18 -0.71 -1.10 14.71
N LEU A 19 -0.89 -2.25 14.05
CA LEU A 19 0.20 -3.07 13.54
C LEU A 19 0.10 -3.09 12.03
N ALA A 20 1.22 -2.91 11.34
CA ALA A 20 1.31 -3.12 9.90
C ALA A 20 2.32 -4.23 9.62
N THR A 21 1.98 -5.12 8.70
CA THR A 21 2.87 -6.17 8.23
C THR A 21 3.13 -5.98 6.74
N VAL A 22 4.40 -5.97 6.34
CA VAL A 22 4.80 -5.91 4.93
C VAL A 22 5.52 -7.21 4.61
N LYS A 23 4.92 -8.00 3.72
CA LYS A 23 5.54 -9.20 3.16
C LYS A 23 5.97 -8.91 1.73
N SER A 24 7.20 -9.30 1.40
CA SER A 24 7.71 -9.30 0.02
C SER A 24 8.22 -10.68 -0.33
N SER A 25 7.92 -11.15 -1.53
CA SER A 25 8.44 -12.42 -2.04
C SER A 25 8.71 -12.34 -3.53
N GLY A 26 9.91 -12.75 -3.94
CA GLY A 26 10.29 -12.93 -5.34
C GLY A 26 9.98 -14.33 -5.89
N LEU A 27 9.50 -15.26 -5.05
CA LEU A 27 9.31 -16.68 -5.41
C LEU A 27 7.86 -17.07 -5.70
N GLU A 28 6.91 -16.17 -5.45
CA GLU A 28 5.50 -16.49 -5.65
C GLU A 28 5.17 -16.65 -7.14
N VAL A 29 4.68 -17.84 -7.50
CA VAL A 29 4.07 -18.08 -8.81
C VAL A 29 2.90 -17.12 -8.96
N ASP A 30 2.92 -16.32 -10.03
CA ASP A 30 1.94 -15.24 -10.28
C ASP A 30 1.85 -14.20 -9.14
N GLY A 31 2.97 -13.90 -8.48
CA GLY A 31 3.01 -12.95 -7.36
C GLY A 31 2.46 -11.56 -7.68
N GLY A 32 2.47 -11.14 -8.94
CA GLY A 32 1.87 -9.89 -9.39
C GLY A 32 0.36 -9.82 -9.13
N ALA A 33 -0.38 -10.90 -9.37
CA ALA A 33 -1.81 -10.98 -9.11
C ALA A 33 -2.15 -11.07 -7.61
N ARG A 34 -1.21 -11.56 -6.79
CA ARG A 34 -1.35 -11.66 -5.32
C ARG A 34 -0.92 -10.43 -4.54
N ARG A 35 -0.41 -9.40 -5.21
CA ARG A 35 -0.12 -8.12 -4.56
C ARG A 35 -1.43 -7.58 -3.99
N HIS A 36 -1.47 -7.42 -2.68
CA HIS A 36 -2.67 -6.94 -2.01
C HIS A 36 -2.37 -5.92 -0.93
N PHE A 37 -3.42 -5.18 -0.57
CA PHE A 37 -3.40 -4.27 0.57
C PHE A 37 -4.66 -4.49 1.38
N VAL A 38 -4.50 -4.67 2.70
CA VAL A 38 -5.60 -4.96 3.61
C VAL A 38 -5.55 -3.99 4.78
N VAL A 39 -6.68 -3.33 5.05
CA VAL A 39 -6.88 -2.51 6.24
C VAL A 39 -7.96 -3.16 7.09
N CYS A 40 -7.59 -3.59 8.30
CA CYS A 40 -8.50 -4.15 9.28
C CYS A 40 -8.78 -3.11 10.37
N GLY A 41 -10.01 -2.59 10.38
CA GLY A 41 -10.51 -1.74 11.45
C GLY A 41 -11.40 -2.52 12.43
N THR A 42 -11.81 -1.85 13.51
CA THR A 42 -12.70 -2.43 14.53
C THR A 42 -14.10 -2.73 13.99
N GLU A 43 -14.51 -2.07 12.92
CA GLU A 43 -15.87 -2.17 12.38
C GLU A 43 -15.96 -2.79 10.98
N GLY A 44 -14.81 -3.11 10.38
CA GLY A 44 -14.76 -3.66 9.04
C GLY A 44 -13.36 -3.81 8.47
N THR A 45 -13.29 -4.43 7.30
CA THR A 45 -12.04 -4.71 6.57
C THR A 45 -12.19 -4.29 5.13
N LEU A 46 -11.18 -3.61 4.60
CA LEU A 46 -11.05 -3.31 3.18
C LEU A 46 -9.85 -4.08 2.62
N HIS A 47 -10.05 -4.75 1.48
CA HIS A 47 -9.05 -5.57 0.82
C HIS A 47 -9.03 -5.27 -0.67
N ILE A 48 -7.85 -4.95 -1.19
CA ILE A 48 -7.57 -4.68 -2.60
C ILE A 48 -6.66 -5.79 -3.12
N GLU A 49 -7.07 -6.51 -4.16
CA GLU A 49 -6.30 -7.57 -4.82
C GLU A 49 -6.88 -7.84 -6.22
N PRO A 50 -6.08 -7.73 -7.31
CA PRO A 50 -4.68 -7.32 -7.37
C PRO A 50 -4.51 -5.80 -7.18
N LEU A 51 -3.49 -5.37 -6.45
CA LEU A 51 -3.31 -3.97 -6.03
C LEU A 51 -3.42 -2.94 -7.17
N ASP A 52 -2.96 -3.28 -8.37
CA ASP A 52 -2.75 -2.33 -9.47
C ASP A 52 -3.76 -2.41 -10.62
N ALA A 53 -4.66 -3.39 -10.59
CA ALA A 53 -5.62 -3.63 -11.66
C ALA A 53 -7.01 -3.99 -11.11
N THR A 54 -7.27 -3.63 -9.85
CA THR A 54 -8.54 -3.92 -9.19
C THR A 54 -9.68 -3.10 -9.79
N LYS A 55 -10.74 -3.76 -10.27
CA LYS A 55 -12.01 -3.13 -10.68
C LYS A 55 -13.00 -2.98 -9.52
N SER A 56 -12.78 -3.71 -8.43
CA SER A 56 -13.64 -3.71 -7.25
C SER A 56 -12.86 -4.08 -6.00
N VAL A 57 -13.03 -3.33 -4.91
CA VAL A 57 -12.43 -3.68 -3.62
C VAL A 57 -13.39 -4.53 -2.81
N ARG A 58 -12.86 -5.48 -2.04
CA ARG A 58 -13.66 -6.27 -1.09
C ARG A 58 -13.81 -5.47 0.19
N LEU A 59 -15.05 -5.09 0.51
CA LEU A 59 -15.42 -4.43 1.74
C LEU A 59 -16.21 -5.40 2.63
N THR A 60 -15.82 -5.49 3.89
CA THR A 60 -16.50 -6.29 4.91
C THR A 60 -16.91 -5.39 6.05
N LEU A 61 -18.20 -5.36 6.38
CA LEU A 61 -18.70 -4.51 7.46
C LEU A 61 -19.41 -5.33 8.55
N SER A 62 -19.16 -4.96 9.80
CA SER A 62 -19.85 -5.52 10.98
C SER A 62 -21.37 -5.25 11.00
N LYS A 63 -21.78 -4.14 10.40
CA LYS A 63 -23.18 -3.70 10.20
C LYS A 63 -23.29 -2.87 8.92
N GLU A 64 -24.51 -2.69 8.43
CA GLU A 64 -24.76 -1.80 7.29
C GLU A 64 -24.36 -0.35 7.60
N ARG A 65 -23.89 0.37 6.58
CA ARG A 65 -23.45 1.77 6.66
C ARG A 65 -23.77 2.49 5.36
N GLY A 66 -24.78 3.37 5.41
CA GLY A 66 -25.23 4.11 4.23
C GLY A 66 -25.65 3.15 3.12
N LYS A 67 -24.98 3.25 1.96
CA LYS A 67 -25.24 2.38 0.79
C LYS A 67 -24.59 0.99 0.86
N TYR A 68 -23.81 0.70 1.90
CA TYR A 68 -23.05 -0.55 2.03
C TYR A 68 -23.74 -1.48 3.03
N LYS A 69 -23.92 -2.75 2.66
CA LYS A 69 -24.55 -3.79 3.48
C LYS A 69 -23.58 -4.35 4.53
N LYS A 70 -24.16 -4.97 5.55
CA LYS A 70 -23.42 -5.84 6.48
C LYS A 70 -22.81 -7.03 5.73
N GLY A 71 -21.67 -7.53 6.22
CA GLY A 71 -20.97 -8.68 5.66
C GLY A 71 -20.08 -8.31 4.48
N HIS A 72 -19.70 -9.31 3.69
CA HIS A 72 -18.83 -9.14 2.54
C HIS A 72 -19.59 -8.57 1.34
N GLN A 73 -18.92 -7.68 0.61
CA GLN A 73 -19.40 -7.12 -0.65
C GLN A 73 -18.24 -6.61 -1.49
N ASP A 74 -18.38 -6.74 -2.80
CA ASP A 74 -17.48 -6.10 -3.75
C ASP A 74 -18.01 -4.70 -4.08
N VAL A 75 -17.17 -3.69 -3.91
CA VAL A 75 -17.48 -2.30 -4.20
C VAL A 75 -16.71 -1.92 -5.45
N PRO A 76 -17.40 -1.59 -6.57
CA PRO A 76 -16.74 -1.11 -7.78
C PRO A 76 -15.90 0.13 -7.48
N VAL A 77 -14.71 0.18 -8.07
CA VAL A 77 -13.84 1.36 -8.05
C VAL A 77 -13.53 1.76 -9.48
N GLU A 78 -13.32 3.05 -9.69
CA GLU A 78 -12.89 3.52 -11.00
C GLU A 78 -11.53 2.93 -11.37
N PRO A 79 -11.29 2.60 -12.66
CA PRO A 79 -9.99 2.18 -13.11
C PRO A 79 -8.92 3.19 -12.73
N TYR A 80 -7.84 2.71 -12.13
CA TYR A 80 -6.67 3.52 -11.80
C TYR A 80 -5.57 3.28 -12.83
N GLU A 81 -5.15 4.34 -13.52
CA GLU A 81 -4.00 4.30 -14.41
C GLU A 81 -2.77 4.84 -13.67
N ARG A 82 -1.80 3.94 -13.43
CA ARG A 82 -0.56 4.27 -12.73
C ARG A 82 0.18 5.43 -13.39
N TYR A 83 0.78 6.28 -12.58
CA TYR A 83 1.65 7.40 -12.97
C TYR A 83 0.98 8.56 -13.71
N VAL A 84 -0.18 8.39 -14.35
CA VAL A 84 -0.87 9.50 -15.03
C VAL A 84 -1.23 10.59 -14.03
N GLY A 85 -1.83 10.19 -12.90
CA GLY A 85 -2.15 11.11 -11.80
C GLY A 85 -0.89 11.73 -11.20
N ASP A 86 0.15 10.93 -10.97
CA ASP A 86 1.39 11.37 -10.31
C ASP A 86 2.17 12.39 -11.17
N ALA A 87 2.28 12.13 -12.49
CA ALA A 87 2.94 13.03 -13.42
C ALA A 87 2.15 14.33 -13.61
N ALA A 88 0.82 14.25 -13.70
CA ALA A 88 -0.04 15.43 -13.74
C ALA A 88 0.10 16.27 -12.46
N ASP A 89 0.18 15.62 -11.31
CA ASP A 89 0.36 16.26 -10.00
C ASP A 89 1.71 16.97 -9.89
N PHE A 90 2.78 16.28 -10.28
CA PHE A 90 4.13 16.86 -10.32
C PHE A 90 4.22 18.07 -11.26
N ALA A 91 3.55 17.99 -12.42
CA ALA A 91 3.50 19.10 -13.36
C ALA A 91 2.79 20.34 -12.78
N LYS A 92 1.75 20.17 -11.95
CA LYS A 92 1.10 21.28 -11.22
C LYS A 92 2.07 21.94 -10.24
N VAL A 93 2.91 21.15 -9.55
CA VAL A 93 3.93 21.68 -8.64
C VAL A 93 4.96 22.53 -9.40
N ILE A 94 5.48 22.03 -10.53
CA ILE A 94 6.44 22.78 -11.37
C ILE A 94 5.83 24.11 -11.84
N ARG A 95 4.55 24.11 -12.22
CA ARG A 95 3.83 25.32 -12.64
C ARG A 95 3.39 26.21 -11.47
N SER A 96 3.76 25.89 -10.24
CA SER A 96 3.37 26.63 -9.02
C SER A 96 1.85 26.70 -8.79
N GLU A 97 1.10 25.73 -9.34
CA GLU A 97 -0.35 25.60 -9.15
C GLU A 97 -0.70 24.94 -7.82
N LYS A 98 0.24 24.17 -7.26
CA LYS A 98 0.16 23.57 -5.91
C LYS A 98 1.55 23.42 -5.30
N MET A 99 1.58 23.24 -3.98
CA MET A 99 2.75 22.75 -3.26
C MET A 99 2.76 21.21 -3.26
N PHE A 100 3.90 20.58 -2.99
CA PHE A 100 3.93 19.14 -2.72
C PHE A 100 3.03 18.80 -1.53
N ASP A 101 2.25 17.72 -1.67
CA ASP A 101 1.38 17.23 -0.58
C ASP A 101 2.19 16.66 0.59
N TRP A 102 3.44 16.26 0.32
CA TRP A 102 4.35 15.68 1.28
C TRP A 102 5.64 16.48 1.36
N SER A 103 6.18 16.64 2.56
CA SER A 103 7.49 17.24 2.75
C SER A 103 8.59 16.21 2.50
N PRO A 104 9.84 16.63 2.24
CA PRO A 104 10.98 15.71 2.14
C PRO A 104 11.17 14.80 3.36
N MET A 105 10.63 15.19 4.52
CA MET A 105 10.66 14.36 5.72
C MET A 105 9.80 13.10 5.61
N HIS A 106 8.73 13.14 4.82
CA HIS A 106 7.94 11.96 4.51
C HIS A 106 8.80 10.93 3.76
N ASP A 107 9.47 11.37 2.69
CA ASP A 107 10.31 10.49 1.87
C ASP A 107 11.48 9.94 2.66
N LEU A 108 12.10 10.75 3.53
CA LEU A 108 13.15 10.28 4.43
C LEU A 108 12.62 9.20 5.38
N ALA A 109 11.46 9.41 6.01
CA ALA A 109 10.86 8.43 6.91
C ALA A 109 10.54 7.11 6.19
N VAL A 110 10.05 7.18 4.94
CA VAL A 110 9.83 6.00 4.10
C VAL A 110 11.14 5.26 3.84
N GLN A 111 12.19 5.96 3.40
CA GLN A 111 13.47 5.33 3.09
C GLN A 111 14.17 4.72 4.31
N GLU A 112 14.20 5.44 5.43
CA GLU A 112 14.72 4.87 6.68
C GLU A 112 13.96 3.62 7.10
N THR A 113 12.63 3.61 6.92
CA THR A 113 11.80 2.44 7.25
C THR A 113 12.14 1.25 6.36
N VAL A 114 12.32 1.46 5.05
CA VAL A 114 12.72 0.38 4.11
C VAL A 114 14.08 -0.19 4.49
N LEU A 115 15.06 0.66 4.79
CA LEU A 115 16.41 0.24 5.17
C LEU A 115 16.39 -0.55 6.49
N LYS A 116 15.74 -0.02 7.54
CA LYS A 116 15.57 -0.72 8.83
C LYS A 116 14.88 -2.07 8.65
N ALA A 117 13.79 -2.12 7.88
CA ALA A 117 13.05 -3.35 7.60
C ALA A 117 13.87 -4.37 6.81
N SER A 118 14.83 -3.91 6.01
CA SER A 118 15.74 -4.76 5.22
C SER A 118 17.01 -5.16 5.98
N GLY A 119 17.16 -4.74 7.25
CA GLY A 119 18.39 -4.97 8.03
C GLY A 119 19.58 -4.15 7.56
N CYS A 120 19.35 -3.09 6.79
CA CYS A 120 20.38 -2.18 6.32
C CYS A 120 20.62 -1.04 7.32
N PRO A 121 21.86 -0.53 7.43
CA PRO A 121 22.15 0.68 8.19
C PRO A 121 21.33 1.87 7.68
N THR A 122 20.90 2.74 8.59
CA THR A 122 20.22 4.02 8.26
C THR A 122 21.07 5.25 8.53
N ASP A 123 22.20 5.03 9.18
CA ASP A 123 23.28 5.95 9.42
C ASP A 123 24.49 5.59 8.53
N ARG A 124 25.36 6.56 8.31
CA ARG A 124 26.72 6.30 7.80
C ARG A 124 27.62 5.95 8.97
#